data_AF-A0A3D0GLY1-F1
#
_entry.id   AF-A0A3D0GLY1-F1
#
_cell.length_a   1.000
_cell.length_b   1.000
_cell.length_c   1.000
_cell.angle_alpha   90.00
_cell.angle_beta   90.00
_cell.angle_gamma   90.00
#
_symmetry.space_group_name_H-M   'P 1'
#
loop_
_entity.id
_entity.type
_entity.pdbx_description
1 polymer ?
#
loop_
_entity_poly.entity_id
_entity_poly.type
_entity_poly.pdbx_seq_one_letter_code
_entity_poly.pdbx_strand_id
1 'polypeptide(L)'
;MADALHHYLKHELVPKFEGKDKFLAQIAASTARTLARSARYRDTLQAQEERRLRALLDLSGTCHELNALLCQQLRNRVIGLDDPRLQAHLRATVEGQVQIDQPQYLAFSQRGA
;
A
#
# COMPACT_ATOMS: atom_id res chain seq x y z
N MET A 1 14.03 9.26 -9.88
CA MET A 1 14.92 9.68 -8.77
C MET A 1 15.05 8.60 -7.71
N ALA A 2 13.96 8.09 -7.12
CA ALA A 2 14.03 7.07 -6.06
C ALA A 2 14.68 5.74 -6.50
N ASP A 3 14.45 5.28 -7.74
CA ASP A 3 15.12 4.08 -8.28
C ASP A 3 16.64 4.24 -8.41
N ALA A 4 17.09 5.39 -8.91
CA ALA A 4 18.52 5.70 -9.03
C ALA A 4 19.20 5.76 -7.64
N LEU A 5 18.53 6.35 -6.65
CA LEU A 5 18.99 6.38 -5.27
C LEU A 5 19.06 4.97 -4.67
N HIS A 6 18.04 4.13 -4.88
CA HIS A 6 18.05 2.74 -4.43
C HIS A 6 19.26 1.98 -5.01
N HIS A 7 19.49 2.12 -6.32
CA HIS A 7 20.61 1.49 -7.01
C HIS A 7 21.95 1.92 -6.42
N TYR A 8 22.17 3.23 -6.28
CA TYR A 8 23.40 3.79 -5.72
C TYR A 8 23.65 3.30 -4.28
N LEU A 9 22.65 3.41 -3.41
CA LEU A 9 22.78 2.95 -2.02
C LEU A 9 23.12 1.45 -1.96
N LYS A 10 22.41 0.62 -2.73
CA LYS A 10 22.55 -0.84 -2.68
C LYS A 10 23.85 -1.35 -3.30
N HIS A 11 24.23 -0.82 -4.46
CA HIS A 11 25.32 -1.37 -5.27
C HIS A 11 26.64 -0.62 -5.08
N GLU A 12 26.61 0.68 -4.78
CA GLU A 12 27.82 1.49 -4.64
C GLU A 12 28.24 1.70 -3.19
N LEU A 13 27.29 1.88 -2.26
CA LEU A 13 27.59 2.27 -0.88
C LEU A 13 27.60 1.11 0.10
N VAL A 14 26.57 0.25 0.11
CA VAL A 14 26.50 -0.90 1.03
C VAL A 14 27.76 -1.78 1.01
N PRO A 15 28.39 -2.09 -0.15
CA PRO A 15 29.62 -2.88 -0.17
C PRO A 15 30.83 -2.19 0.47
N LYS A 16 30.81 -0.85 0.58
CA LYS A 16 31.92 -0.04 1.11
C LYS A 16 31.82 0.21 2.62
N PHE A 17 30.70 -0.18 3.25
CA PHE A 17 30.46 0.01 4.67
C PHE A 17 30.47 -1.31 5.45
N GLU A 18 30.78 -1.21 6.74
CA GLU A 18 30.73 -2.31 7.69
C GLU A 18 29.94 -1.93 8.94
N GLY A 19 29.65 -2.93 9.79
CA GLY A 19 28.97 -2.73 11.07
C GLY A 19 27.66 -1.93 10.96
N LYS A 20 27.54 -0.91 11.81
CA LYS A 20 26.36 -0.04 11.91
C LYS A 20 26.06 0.70 10.60
N ASP A 21 27.08 1.20 9.91
CA ASP A 21 26.88 2.04 8.72
C ASP A 21 26.37 1.19 7.54
N LYS A 22 26.84 -0.06 7.44
CA LYS A 22 26.31 -1.03 6.47
C LYS A 22 24.82 -1.28 6.71
N PHE A 23 24.43 -1.48 7.96
CA PHE A 23 23.03 -1.70 8.34
C PHE A 23 22.15 -0.49 7.99
N LEU A 24 22.58 0.73 8.34
CA LEU A 24 21.84 1.95 8.00
C LEU A 24 21.73 2.15 6.49
N ALA A 25 22.79 1.86 5.72
CA ALA A 25 22.75 1.93 4.26
C ALA A 25 21.76 0.91 3.65
N GLN A 26 21.64 -0.28 4.23
CA GLN A 26 20.65 -1.28 3.82
C GLN A 26 19.21 -0.85 4.12
N ILE A 27 18.98 -0.20 5.26
CA ILE A 27 17.69 0.43 5.58
C ILE A 27 17.38 1.51 4.55
N ALA A 28 18.31 2.44 4.33
CA ALA A 28 18.12 3.53 3.38
C ALA A 28 17.82 3.01 1.96
N ALA A 29 18.54 1.99 1.50
CA ALA A 29 18.27 1.34 0.22
C ALA A 29 16.87 0.73 0.18
N SER A 30 16.44 0.06 1.25
CA SER A 30 15.11 -0.55 1.34
C SER A 30 13.99 0.50 1.34
N THR A 31 14.16 1.57 2.11
CA THR A 31 13.24 2.72 2.13
C THR A 31 13.15 3.40 0.76
N ALA A 32 14.28 3.66 0.09
CA ALA A 32 14.29 4.22 -1.26
C ALA A 32 13.51 3.34 -2.27
N ARG A 33 13.64 2.02 -2.14
CA ARG A 33 12.89 1.04 -2.94
C ARG A 33 11.38 1.13 -2.70
N THR A 34 10.96 1.27 -1.44
CA THR A 34 9.54 1.44 -1.08
C THR A 34 8.99 2.76 -1.59
N LEU A 35 9.76 3.85 -1.47
CA LEU A 35 9.40 5.15 -2.03
C LEU A 35 9.23 5.10 -3.55
N ALA A 36 10.12 4.39 -4.27
CA ALA A 36 10.00 4.21 -5.71
C ALA A 36 8.70 3.48 -6.09
N ARG A 37 8.35 2.40 -5.38
CA ARG A 37 7.08 1.69 -5.59
C ARG A 37 5.87 2.57 -5.26
N SER A 38 5.92 3.29 -4.14
CA SER A 38 4.89 4.25 -3.75
C SER A 38 4.65 5.28 -4.85
N ALA A 39 5.71 5.92 -5.37
CA ALA A 39 5.60 6.90 -6.43
C ALA A 39 4.99 6.32 -7.73
N ARG A 40 5.18 5.03 -7.99
CA ARG A 40 4.63 4.36 -9.17
C ARG A 40 3.15 3.98 -9.03
N TYR A 41 2.72 3.58 -7.84
CA TYR A 41 1.41 2.93 -7.66
C TYR A 41 0.39 3.75 -6.85
N ARG A 42 0.83 4.68 -6.00
CA ARG A 42 -0.04 5.37 -5.04
C ARG A 42 -1.23 6.06 -5.69
N ASP A 43 -1.00 6.88 -6.72
CA ASP A 43 -2.09 7.64 -7.37
C ASP A 43 -3.11 6.72 -8.02
N THR A 44 -2.64 5.63 -8.63
CA THR A 44 -3.52 4.62 -9.25
C THR A 44 -4.34 3.89 -8.20
N LEU A 45 -3.71 3.45 -7.10
CA LEU A 45 -4.39 2.75 -6.01
C LEU A 45 -5.41 3.66 -5.31
N GLN A 46 -5.06 4.93 -5.09
CA GLN A 46 -5.98 5.93 -4.52
C GLN A 46 -7.19 6.17 -5.42
N ALA A 47 -6.98 6.32 -6.74
CA ALA A 47 -8.08 6.48 -7.69
C ALA A 47 -8.98 5.23 -7.76
N GLN A 48 -8.42 4.04 -7.60
CA GLN A 48 -9.19 2.79 -7.55
C GLN A 48 -9.96 2.66 -6.22
N GLU A 49 -9.35 3.00 -5.09
CA GLU A 49 -10.01 3.01 -3.77
C GLU A 49 -11.19 3.97 -3.77
N GLU A 50 -11.01 5.19 -4.27
CA GLU A 50 -12.07 6.18 -4.39
C GLU A 50 -13.25 5.66 -5.22
N ARG A 51 -12.99 5.05 -6.39
CA ARG A 51 -14.05 4.44 -7.21
C ARG A 51 -14.81 3.34 -6.46
N ARG A 52 -14.09 2.48 -5.74
CA ARG A 52 -14.73 1.41 -4.93
C ARG A 52 -15.57 2.00 -3.81
N LEU A 53 -15.09 3.02 -3.12
CA LEU A 53 -15.83 3.70 -2.05
C LEU A 53 -17.10 4.37 -2.58
N ARG A 54 -17.00 5.09 -3.72
CA ARG A 54 -18.17 5.69 -4.38
C ARG A 54 -19.21 4.64 -4.73
N ALA A 55 -18.78 3.52 -5.30
CA ALA A 55 -19.67 2.42 -5.65
C ALA A 55 -20.29 1.76 -4.41
N LEU A 56 -19.52 1.54 -3.34
CA LEU A 56 -19.98 0.90 -2.12
C LEU A 56 -21.03 1.73 -1.38
N LEU A 57 -20.80 3.04 -1.30
CA LEU A 57 -21.64 3.97 -0.53
C LEU A 57 -22.73 4.64 -1.38
N ASP A 58 -22.71 4.45 -2.71
CA ASP A 58 -23.56 5.12 -3.69
C ASP A 58 -23.53 6.66 -3.56
N LEU A 59 -22.33 7.19 -3.33
CA LEU A 59 -22.09 8.61 -3.06
C LEU A 59 -20.87 9.12 -3.82
N SER A 60 -20.87 10.41 -4.11
CA SER A 60 -19.69 11.12 -4.61
C SER A 60 -18.96 11.82 -3.46
N GLY A 61 -17.65 11.96 -3.60
CA GLY A 61 -16.79 12.56 -2.59
C GLY A 61 -15.33 12.19 -2.80
N THR A 62 -14.46 12.75 -1.97
CA THR A 62 -13.05 12.37 -1.90
C THR A 62 -12.90 11.03 -1.19
N CYS A 63 -11.80 10.33 -1.46
CA CYS A 63 -11.45 9.11 -0.74
C CYS A 63 -11.49 9.28 0.79
N HIS A 64 -11.03 10.42 1.31
CA HIS A 64 -11.00 10.68 2.75
C HIS A 64 -12.40 10.80 3.36
N GLU A 65 -13.29 11.60 2.74
CA GLU A 65 -14.66 11.79 3.21
C GLU A 65 -15.45 10.47 3.17
N LEU A 66 -15.31 9.73 2.07
CA LEU A 66 -16.01 8.46 1.89
C LEU A 66 -15.51 7.38 2.87
N ASN A 67 -14.21 7.33 3.17
CA ASN A 67 -13.67 6.40 4.16
C ASN A 67 -14.16 6.75 5.58
N ALA A 68 -14.19 8.03 5.94
CA ALA A 68 -14.75 8.49 7.22
C ALA A 68 -16.23 8.10 7.37
N LEU A 69 -17.02 8.25 6.29
CA LEU A 69 -18.41 7.83 6.25
C LEU A 69 -18.56 6.31 6.36
N LEU A 70 -17.73 5.53 5.66
CA LEU A 70 -17.71 4.07 5.78
C LEU A 70 -17.46 3.66 7.23
N CYS A 71 -16.46 4.25 7.88
CA CYS A 71 -16.17 4.01 9.31
C CYS A 71 -17.35 4.35 10.22
N GLN A 72 -18.10 5.41 9.93
CA GLN A 72 -19.31 5.74 10.66
C GLN A 72 -20.43 4.70 10.45
N GLN A 73 -20.68 4.29 9.20
CA GLN A 73 -21.70 3.29 8.88
C GLN A 73 -21.39 1.92 9.51
N LEU A 74 -20.13 1.51 9.52
CA LEU A 74 -19.68 0.28 10.19
C LEU A 74 -19.90 0.32 11.70
N ARG A 75 -19.53 1.44 12.36
CA ARG A 75 -19.77 1.63 13.81
C ARG A 75 -21.24 1.56 14.17
N ASN A 76 -22.09 2.14 13.32
CA ASN A 76 -23.54 2.17 13.49
C ASN A 76 -24.24 0.90 13.01
N ARG A 77 -23.47 -0.10 12.52
CA ARG A 77 -23.99 -1.37 11.95
C ARG A 77 -24.97 -1.17 10.78
N VAL A 78 -24.85 -0.05 10.06
CA VAL A 78 -25.62 0.23 8.84
C VAL A 78 -25.14 -0.68 7.70
N ILE A 79 -23.83 -0.88 7.60
CA ILE A 79 -23.22 -1.87 6.71
C ILE A 79 -22.79 -3.06 7.58
N GLY A 80 -23.23 -4.26 7.21
CA GLY A 80 -22.83 -5.52 7.84
C GLY A 80 -21.41 -5.93 7.47
N LEU A 81 -20.68 -6.58 8.39
CA LEU A 81 -19.32 -7.08 8.13
C LEU A 81 -19.30 -8.28 7.16
N ASP A 82 -20.46 -8.90 6.97
CA ASP A 82 -20.72 -9.98 6.02
C ASP A 82 -21.06 -9.47 4.61
N ASP A 83 -21.20 -8.15 4.40
CA ASP A 83 -21.42 -7.57 3.08
C ASP A 83 -20.25 -7.92 2.13
N PRO A 84 -20.51 -8.69 1.05
CA PRO A 84 -19.46 -9.09 0.10
C PRO A 84 -18.78 -7.89 -0.58
N ARG A 85 -19.50 -6.78 -0.79
CA ARG A 85 -18.95 -5.56 -1.42
C ARG A 85 -17.97 -4.86 -0.47
N LEU A 86 -18.29 -4.82 0.82
CA LEU A 86 -17.38 -4.35 1.87
C LEU A 86 -16.11 -5.21 1.91
N GLN A 87 -16.26 -6.53 1.98
CA GLN A 87 -15.12 -7.45 2.06
C GLN A 87 -14.21 -7.33 0.84
N ALA A 88 -14.79 -7.22 -0.36
CA ALA A 88 -14.05 -7.00 -1.60
C ALA A 88 -13.29 -5.67 -1.57
N HIS A 89 -13.92 -4.59 -1.10
CA HIS A 89 -13.27 -3.29 -0.94
C HIS A 89 -12.06 -3.36 0.02
N LEU A 90 -12.25 -3.91 1.23
CA LEU A 90 -11.20 -4.00 2.25
C LEU A 90 -10.02 -4.84 1.76
N ARG A 91 -10.29 -5.98 1.14
CA ARG A 91 -9.26 -6.87 0.57
C ARG A 91 -8.45 -6.14 -0.50
N ALA A 92 -9.11 -5.52 -1.47
CA ALA A 92 -8.43 -4.81 -2.55
C ALA A 92 -7.58 -3.63 -2.03
N THR A 93 -8.06 -2.91 -1.01
CA THR A 93 -7.30 -1.82 -0.39
C THR A 93 -6.05 -2.34 0.34
N VAL A 94 -6.17 -3.42 1.10
CA VAL A 94 -5.02 -4.06 1.77
C VAL A 94 -4.03 -4.62 0.75
N GLU A 95 -4.49 -5.34 -0.27
CA GLU A 95 -3.61 -5.89 -1.31
C GLU A 95 -2.82 -4.80 -2.03
N GLY A 96 -3.47 -3.68 -2.37
CA GLY A 96 -2.79 -2.52 -2.94
C GLY A 96 -1.69 -1.96 -2.04
N GLN A 97 -1.97 -1.81 -0.75
CA GLN A 97 -0.98 -1.31 0.22
C GLN A 97 0.19 -2.29 0.38
N VAL A 98 -0.08 -3.59 0.46
CA VAL A 98 0.95 -4.63 0.56
C VAL A 98 1.83 -4.65 -0.71
N GLN A 99 1.26 -4.40 -1.89
CA GLN A 99 2.05 -4.30 -3.13
C GLN A 99 3.11 -3.20 -3.07
N ILE A 100 2.82 -2.09 -2.38
CA ILE A 100 3.79 -1.01 -2.13
C ILE A 100 4.78 -1.43 -1.04
N ASP A 101 4.31 -1.87 0.12
CA ASP A 101 5.17 -2.03 1.29
C ASP A 101 5.99 -3.32 1.23
N GLN A 102 5.36 -4.43 0.88
CA GLN A 102 5.92 -5.78 0.94
C GLN A 102 5.45 -6.66 -0.22
N PRO A 103 5.83 -6.37 -1.48
CA PRO A 103 5.32 -7.09 -2.66
C PRO A 103 5.59 -8.60 -2.65
N GLN A 104 6.65 -9.05 -1.97
CA GLN A 104 6.98 -10.47 -1.84
C GLN A 104 5.95 -11.24 -1.00
N TYR A 105 5.24 -10.57 -0.10
CA TYR A 105 4.22 -11.18 0.76
C TYR A 105 3.00 -11.63 -0.05
N LEU A 106 2.57 -10.85 -1.05
CA LEU A 106 1.48 -11.25 -1.96
C LEU A 106 1.84 -12.51 -2.76
N ALA A 107 3.07 -12.58 -3.27
CA ALA A 107 3.57 -13.74 -4.00
C ALA A 107 3.73 -14.99 -3.12
N PHE A 108 3.80 -14.84 -1.80
CA PHE A 108 3.79 -15.95 -0.84
C PHE A 108 2.35 -16.40 -0.54
N SER A 109 1.45 -15.44 -0.26
CA SER A 109 0.03 -15.72 0.00
C SER A 109 -0.67 -16.43 -1.17
N GLN A 110 -0.37 -16.04 -2.41
CA GLN A 110 -0.95 -16.67 -3.61
C GLN A 110 -0.42 -18.08 -3.93
N ARG A 111 0.67 -18.52 -3.29
CA ARG A 111 1.23 -19.87 -3.46
C ARG A 111 0.65 -20.92 -2.52
N GLY A 112 -0.09 -20.49 -1.50
CA GLY A 112 -0.74 -21.36 -0.51
C GLY A 112 -2.27 -21.46 -0.65
N ALA A 113 -2.84 -20.88 -1.71
CA ALA A 113 -4.26 -20.95 -2.07
C ALA A 113 -4.47 -21.92 -3.23
#